data_AF-F9QAF2-F1
#
_entry.id   AF-F9QAF2-F1
#
_cell.length_a   1.000
_cell.length_b   1.000
_cell.length_c   1.000
_cell.angle_alpha   90.00
_cell.angle_beta   90.00
_cell.angle_gamma   90.00
#
_symmetry.space_group_name_H-M   'P 1'
#
loop_
_entity.id
_entity.type
_entity.pdbx_description
1 polymer ?
#
loop_
_entity_poly.entity_id
_entity_poly.type
_entity_poly.pdbx_seq_one_letter_code
_entity_poly.pdbx_strand_id
1 'polypeptide(L)'
;MPLFVVGYIVSKVDFSILWRYFTWANQTTAMVMLWTAAAYLYRYNKFHWVCTIPAAFISTVCFTYLAYNKIGFGLDYQLSVYIGFGLTALCLVLFFTLLKPLGDRDEEAYVDNTKQYADSK
;
A
#
# COMPACT_ATOMS: atom_id res chain seq x y z
N MET A 1 -24.70 30.36 3.81
CA MET A 1 -24.33 30.62 2.40
C MET A 1 -22.83 30.41 2.02
N PRO A 2 -21.96 29.66 2.74
CA PRO A 2 -20.65 29.27 2.19
C PRO A 2 -20.67 27.94 1.41
N LEU A 3 -21.50 26.98 1.84
CA LEU A 3 -21.61 25.64 1.21
C LEU A 3 -22.15 25.67 -0.23
N PHE A 4 -23.00 26.65 -0.57
CA PHE A 4 -23.60 26.75 -1.90
C PHE A 4 -22.58 27.18 -2.98
N VAL A 5 -21.66 28.07 -2.63
CA VAL A 5 -20.59 28.52 -3.54
C VAL A 5 -19.54 27.44 -3.73
N VAL A 6 -19.18 26.73 -2.65
CA VAL A 6 -18.28 25.56 -2.73
C VAL A 6 -18.92 24.45 -3.57
N GLY A 7 -20.21 24.16 -3.37
CA GLY A 7 -20.97 23.23 -4.20
C GLY A 7 -20.99 23.63 -5.68
N TYR A 8 -21.17 24.92 -5.99
CA TYR A 8 -21.15 25.44 -7.36
C TYR A 8 -19.77 25.32 -8.04
N ILE A 9 -18.68 25.57 -7.30
CA ILE A 9 -17.30 25.40 -7.82
C ILE A 9 -16.99 23.90 -8.03
N VAL A 10 -17.41 23.03 -7.12
CA VAL A 10 -17.26 21.57 -7.26
C VAL A 10 -18.10 21.06 -8.45
N SER A 11 -19.30 21.60 -8.70
CA SER A 11 -20.11 21.26 -9.88
C SER A 11 -19.47 21.64 -11.22
N LYS A 12 -18.47 22.53 -11.23
CA LYS A 12 -17.67 22.85 -12.44
C LYS A 12 -16.52 21.87 -12.66
N VAL A 13 -16.10 21.14 -11.62
CA VAL A 13 -15.12 20.05 -11.74
C VAL A 13 -15.89 18.82 -12.20
N ASP A 14 -15.36 18.13 -13.21
CA ASP A 14 -15.97 16.90 -13.69
C ASP A 14 -15.99 15.85 -12.56
N PHE A 15 -17.17 15.55 -12.02
CA PHE A 15 -17.33 14.58 -10.92
C PHE A 15 -16.69 13.22 -11.24
N SER A 16 -16.57 12.88 -12.52
CA SER A 16 -15.86 11.69 -12.99
C SER A 16 -14.36 11.71 -12.65
N ILE A 17 -13.72 12.90 -12.69
CA ILE A 17 -12.31 13.06 -12.32
C ILE A 17 -12.11 12.85 -10.81
N LEU A 18 -12.97 13.48 -9.99
CA LEU A 18 -12.91 13.44 -8.53
C LEU A 18 -13.06 12.01 -8.02
N TRP A 19 -14.02 11.27 -8.58
CA TRP A 19 -14.24 9.88 -8.21
C TRP A 19 -13.06 8.98 -8.59
N ARG A 20 -12.43 9.21 -9.76
CA ARG A 20 -11.20 8.52 -10.17
C ARG A 20 -10.05 8.77 -9.20
N TYR A 21 -9.88 10.02 -8.76
CA TYR A 21 -8.89 10.37 -7.75
C TYR A 21 -9.16 9.73 -6.41
N PHE A 22 -10.40 9.76 -5.94
CA PHE A 22 -10.78 9.15 -4.66
C PHE A 22 -10.56 7.63 -4.67
N THR A 23 -10.92 6.97 -5.78
CA THR A 23 -10.69 5.54 -5.98
C THR A 23 -9.19 5.21 -6.00
N TRP A 24 -8.39 6.00 -6.73
CA TRP A 24 -6.94 5.81 -6.75
C TRP A 24 -6.31 6.05 -5.37
N ALA A 25 -6.68 7.13 -4.68
CA ALA A 25 -6.17 7.46 -3.36
C ALA A 25 -6.45 6.33 -2.34
N ASN A 26 -7.62 5.69 -2.41
CA ASN A 26 -7.93 4.53 -1.58
C ASN A 26 -6.99 3.35 -1.86
N GLN A 27 -6.71 3.05 -3.13
CA GLN A 27 -5.76 1.99 -3.51
C GLN A 27 -4.34 2.30 -3.01
N THR A 28 -3.90 3.56 -3.10
CA THR A 28 -2.59 3.97 -2.56
C THR A 28 -2.52 3.88 -1.03
N THR A 29 -3.63 4.13 -0.34
CA THR A 29 -3.69 4.00 1.13
C THR A 29 -3.55 2.54 1.53
N ALA A 30 -4.25 1.63 0.84
CA ALA A 30 -4.09 0.19 1.03
C ALA A 30 -2.65 -0.28 0.74
N MET A 31 -2.03 0.25 -0.32
CA MET A 31 -0.64 -0.02 -0.66
C MET A 31 0.32 0.34 0.49
N VAL A 32 0.22 1.57 1.02
CA VAL A 32 1.09 2.06 2.11
C VAL A 32 0.87 1.25 3.39
N MET A 33 -0.38 0.92 3.72
CA MET A 33 -0.70 0.06 4.86
C MET A 33 -0.12 -1.34 4.72
N LEU A 34 -0.20 -1.97 3.54
CA LEU A 34 0.37 -3.29 3.29
C LEU A 34 1.90 -3.28 3.39
N TRP A 35 2.57 -2.23 2.90
CA TRP A 35 4.02 -2.07 3.09
C TRP A 35 4.41 -1.86 4.55
N THR A 36 3.59 -1.14 5.30
CA THR A 36 3.79 -0.92 6.74
C THR A 36 3.59 -2.23 7.52
N ALA A 37 2.55 -3.01 7.18
CA ALA A 37 2.32 -4.34 7.75
C ALA A 37 3.44 -5.31 7.37
N ALA A 38 3.88 -5.33 6.11
CA ALA A 38 5.02 -6.12 5.67
C ALA A 38 6.30 -5.74 6.44
N ALA A 39 6.57 -4.45 6.63
CA ALA A 39 7.69 -3.94 7.40
C ALA A 39 7.65 -4.40 8.86
N TYR A 40 6.46 -4.35 9.46
CA TYR A 40 6.22 -4.88 10.79
C TYR A 40 6.51 -6.39 10.84
N LEU A 41 5.85 -7.21 10.01
CA LEU A 41 6.06 -8.66 9.99
C LEU A 41 7.51 -9.06 9.73
N TYR A 42 8.21 -8.33 8.85
CA TYR A 42 9.62 -8.56 8.54
C TYR A 42 10.52 -8.29 9.75
N ARG A 43 10.26 -7.22 10.52
CA ARG A 43 11.01 -6.92 11.75
C ARG A 43 10.79 -7.98 12.83
N TYR A 44 9.60 -8.54 12.93
CA TYR A 44 9.27 -9.59 13.90
C TYR A 44 9.59 -11.02 13.41
N ASN A 45 10.32 -11.18 12.30
CA ASN A 45 10.67 -12.49 11.71
C ASN A 45 9.46 -13.43 11.49
N LYS A 46 8.27 -12.87 11.24
CA LYS A 46 7.06 -13.65 10.89
C LYS A 46 6.98 -13.85 9.37
N PHE A 47 6.01 -14.63 8.90
CA PHE A 47 5.76 -14.87 7.47
C PHE A 47 5.40 -13.58 6.70
N HIS A 48 6.40 -12.75 6.38
CA HIS A 48 6.26 -11.47 5.70
C HIS A 48 5.71 -11.62 4.27
N TRP A 49 5.90 -12.78 3.65
CA TRP A 49 5.43 -13.11 2.29
C TRP A 49 3.92 -12.89 2.09
N VAL A 50 3.11 -13.05 3.14
CA VAL A 50 1.66 -12.85 3.06
C VAL A 50 1.28 -11.39 2.77
N CYS A 51 2.10 -10.44 3.21
CA CYS A 51 1.88 -9.01 2.99
C CYS A 51 2.71 -8.47 1.82
N THR A 52 3.95 -8.95 1.62
CA THR A 52 4.84 -8.43 0.57
C THR A 52 4.36 -8.76 -0.85
N ILE A 53 3.77 -9.94 -1.08
CA ILE A 53 3.23 -10.33 -2.38
C ILE A 53 2.07 -9.39 -2.80
N PRO A 54 0.99 -9.25 -2.02
CA PRO A 54 -0.09 -8.32 -2.37
C PRO A 54 0.36 -6.85 -2.36
N ALA A 55 1.30 -6.46 -1.49
CA ALA A 55 1.87 -5.11 -1.50
C ALA A 55 2.57 -4.80 -2.83
N ALA A 56 3.40 -5.72 -3.34
CA ALA A 56 4.08 -5.55 -4.62
C ALA A 56 3.09 -5.44 -5.78
N PHE A 57 2.06 -6.30 -5.81
CA PHE A 57 1.03 -6.25 -6.84
C PHE A 57 0.28 -4.91 -6.85
N ILE A 58 -0.22 -4.46 -5.70
CA ILE A 58 -0.95 -3.20 -5.59
C ILE A 58 -0.03 -2.00 -5.91
N SER A 59 1.27 -2.10 -5.59
CA SER A 59 2.25 -1.07 -5.95
C SER A 59 2.40 -0.93 -7.46
N THR A 60 2.50 -2.05 -8.18
CA THR A 60 2.59 -2.03 -9.65
C THR A 60 1.34 -1.40 -10.25
N VAL A 61 0.16 -1.74 -9.74
CA VAL A 61 -1.12 -1.15 -10.18
C VAL A 61 -1.16 0.36 -9.91
N CYS A 62 -0.75 0.80 -8.71
CA CYS A 62 -0.72 2.22 -8.35
C CYS A 62 0.27 3.03 -9.20
N PHE A 63 1.48 2.51 -9.43
CA PHE A 63 2.51 3.18 -10.23
C PHE A 63 2.16 3.20 -11.72
N THR A 64 1.65 2.09 -12.25
CA THR A 64 1.16 2.02 -13.64
C THR A 64 0.01 3.01 -13.85
N TYR A 65 -0.92 3.08 -12.89
CA TYR A 65 -2.01 4.05 -12.95
C TYR A 65 -1.50 5.49 -12.90
N LEU A 66 -0.53 5.80 -12.04
CA LEU A 66 0.06 7.13 -11.96
C LEU A 66 0.74 7.54 -13.27
N ALA A 67 1.46 6.61 -13.92
CA ALA A 67 2.15 6.85 -15.20
C ALA A 67 1.19 6.97 -16.40
N TYR A 68 0.16 6.11 -16.44
CA TYR A 68 -0.79 6.01 -17.55
C TYR A 68 -1.84 7.14 -17.55
N ASN A 69 -2.31 7.54 -16.37
CA ASN A 69 -3.44 8.46 -16.28
C ASN A 69 -3.06 9.83 -16.88
N LYS A 70 -3.97 10.42 -17.66
CA LYS A 70 -3.77 11.69 -18.40
C LYS A 70 -3.35 12.92 -17.56
N ILE A 71 -3.31 12.78 -16.24
CA ILE A 71 -2.99 13.85 -15.28
C ILE A 71 -1.61 13.65 -14.62
N GLY A 72 -1.01 12.47 -14.78
CA GLY A 72 0.37 12.20 -14.38
C GLY A 72 1.31 12.58 -15.50
N PHE A 73 1.72 11.58 -16.28
CA PHE A 73 2.62 11.78 -17.43
C PHE A 73 1.94 11.56 -18.79
N GLY A 74 0.77 10.91 -18.84
CA GLY A 74 0.03 10.66 -20.08
C GLY A 74 0.77 9.77 -21.08
N LEU A 75 1.63 8.88 -20.58
CA LEU A 75 2.45 8.00 -21.41
C LEU A 75 1.66 6.77 -21.91
N ASP A 76 2.19 6.15 -22.97
CA ASP A 76 1.66 4.90 -23.52
C ASP A 76 1.49 3.84 -22.41
N TYR A 77 0.43 3.03 -22.52
CA TYR A 77 0.10 1.98 -21.56
C TYR A 77 1.26 0.99 -21.37
N GLN A 78 1.95 0.60 -22.45
CA GLN A 78 3.07 -0.33 -22.36
C GLN A 78 4.23 0.26 -21.56
N LEU A 79 4.55 1.54 -21.79
CA LEU A 79 5.64 2.21 -21.10
C LEU A 79 5.30 2.45 -19.61
N SER A 80 4.03 2.74 -19.33
CA SER A 80 3.51 2.87 -17.96
C SER A 80 3.63 1.56 -17.16
N VAL A 81 3.37 0.42 -17.80
CA VAL A 81 3.54 -0.91 -17.18
C VAL A 81 5.01 -1.18 -16.87
N TYR A 82 5.93 -0.87 -17.79
CA TYR A 82 7.37 -1.04 -17.54
C TYR A 82 7.87 -0.18 -16.39
N ILE A 83 7.45 1.10 -16.33
CA ILE A 83 7.76 1.98 -15.20
C ILE A 83 7.16 1.44 -13.90
N GLY A 84 5.91 0.96 -13.94
CA GLY A 84 5.24 0.39 -12.78
C GLY A 84 5.99 -0.81 -12.20
N PHE A 85 6.41 -1.74 -13.06
CA PHE A 85 7.25 -2.87 -12.65
C PHE A 85 8.61 -2.43 -12.13
N GLY A 86 9.26 -1.47 -12.79
CA GLY A 86 10.55 -0.93 -12.36
C GLY A 86 10.49 -0.27 -10.98
N LEU A 87 9.45 0.53 -10.71
CA LEU A 87 9.24 1.18 -9.41
C LEU A 87 8.89 0.17 -8.32
N THR A 88 8.07 -0.84 -8.60
CA THR A 88 7.79 -1.91 -7.63
C THR A 88 9.04 -2.70 -7.28
N ALA A 89 9.87 -3.04 -8.29
CA ALA A 89 11.16 -3.69 -8.06
C ALA A 89 12.08 -2.82 -7.20
N LEU A 90 12.13 -1.51 -7.47
CA LEU A 90 12.87 -0.55 -6.66
C LEU A 90 12.34 -0.48 -5.22
N CYS A 91 11.03 -0.46 -5.00
CA CYS A 91 10.42 -0.51 -3.66
C CYS A 91 10.77 -1.80 -2.92
N LEU A 92 10.77 -2.95 -3.60
CA LEU A 92 11.20 -4.22 -3.01
C LEU A 92 12.68 -4.19 -2.62
N VAL A 93 13.55 -3.69 -3.49
CA VAL A 93 14.99 -3.56 -3.20
C VAL A 93 15.21 -2.60 -2.02
N LEU A 94 14.54 -1.44 -2.02
CA LEU A 94 14.59 -0.48 -0.91
C LEU A 94 14.11 -1.12 0.39
N PHE A 95 13.03 -1.90 0.35
CA PHE A 95 12.53 -2.60 1.52
C PHE A 95 13.58 -3.55 2.10
N PHE A 96 14.19 -4.42 1.29
CA PHE A 96 15.21 -5.36 1.80
C PHE A 96 16.54 -4.68 2.20
N THR A 97 16.87 -3.53 1.62
CA THR A 97 18.12 -2.81 1.93
C THR A 97 17.99 -1.86 3.13
N LEU A 98 16.85 -1.19 3.30
CA LEU A 98 16.59 -0.29 4.44
C LEU A 98 16.08 -1.04 5.67
N LEU A 99 15.28 -2.09 5.50
CA LEU A 99 14.83 -2.86 6.65
C LEU A 99 15.91 -3.84 7.06
N LYS A 100 16.67 -3.45 8.08
CA LYS A 100 17.50 -4.38 8.83
C LYS A 100 16.57 -5.26 9.67
N PRO A 101 16.67 -6.60 9.59
CA PRO A 101 15.89 -7.48 10.47
C PRO A 101 16.29 -7.18 11.91
N LEU A 102 15.33 -6.81 12.75
CA LEU A 102 15.58 -6.66 14.17
C LEU A 102 15.67 -8.07 14.75
N GLY A 103 16.74 -8.32 15.50
CA GLY A 103 17.05 -9.61 16.08
C GLY A 103 16.07 -10.00 17.19
N ASP A 104 15.98 -11.32 17.33
CA ASP A 104 15.17 -12.16 18.22
C ASP A 104 13.66 -12.23 17.99
N ARG A 105 13.19 -13.49 17.97
CA ARG A 105 11.80 -13.87 17.77
C ARG A 105 11.03 -13.52 19.04
N ASP A 106 10.28 -12.43 19.03
CA ASP A 106 9.35 -12.11 20.13
C ASP A 106 8.22 -13.15 20.17
N GLU A 107 8.49 -14.27 20.86
CA GLU A 107 7.59 -15.40 21.09
C GLU A 107 6.37 -14.98 21.94
N GLU A 108 6.47 -13.83 22.62
CA GLU A 108 5.41 -13.19 23.43
C GLU A 108 4.23 -12.65 22.61
N ALA A 109 4.41 -12.38 21.31
CA ALA A 109 3.32 -11.93 20.44
C ALA A 109 2.37 -13.07 20.01
N TYR A 110 2.69 -14.32 20.34
CA TYR A 110 1.72 -15.41 20.26
C TYR A 110 1.00 -15.49 21.60
N VAL A 111 -0.29 -15.15 21.62
CA VAL A 111 -1.16 -15.52 22.75
C VAL A 111 -1.19 -17.05 22.77
N ASP A 112 -0.26 -17.64 23.50
CA ASP A 112 -0.20 -19.07 23.73
C ASP A 112 -1.39 -19.45 24.61
N ASN A 113 -2.50 -19.77 23.95
CA ASN A 113 -3.72 -20.25 24.60
C ASN A 113 -3.47 -21.53 25.44
N THR A 114 -2.31 -22.20 25.32
CA THR A 114 -1.99 -23.34 26.20
C THR A 114 -1.65 -22.91 27.64
N LYS A 115 -1.08 -21.72 27.86
CA LYS A 115 -0.85 -21.22 29.23
C LYS A 115 -2.13 -20.83 29.96
N GLN A 116 -3.11 -20.30 29.23
CA GLN A 116 -4.41 -19.93 29.79
C GLN A 116 -5.25 -21.14 30.24
N TYR A 117 -5.05 -22.31 29.63
CA TYR A 117 -5.65 -23.57 30.10
C TYR A 117 -4.92 -24.20 31.29
N ALA A 118 -3.63 -23.90 31.48
CA ALA A 118 -2.84 -24.45 32.59
C ALA A 118 -3.07 -23.73 33.92
N ASP A 119 -3.42 -22.44 33.91
CA ASP A 119 -3.73 -21.63 35.10
C ASP A 119 -5.22 -21.77 35.54
N SER A 120 -6.06 -22.38 34.70
CA SER A 120 -7.48 -22.63 34.98
C SER A 120 -7.76 -24.02 35.59
N LYS A 121 -6.72 -24.77 35.98
CA LYS A 121 -6.83 -26.08 36.65
C LYS A 121 -6.16 -26.05 38.02
#